data_AF-A0A849DWY2-F1
#
_entry.id   AF-A0A849DWY2-F1
#
_cell.length_a   1.000
_cell.length_b   1.000
_cell.length_c   1.000
_cell.angle_alpha   90.00
_cell.angle_beta   90.00
_cell.angle_gamma   90.00
#
_symmetry.space_group_name_H-M   'P 1'
#
loop_
_entity.id
_entity.type
_entity.pdbx_description
1 polymer ?
#
loop_
_entity_poly.entity_id
_entity_poly.type
_entity_poly.pdbx_seq_one_letter_code
_entity_poly.pdbx_strand_id
1 'polypeptide(L)'
;MDAVASGEADAGVIIHEGRFVYKERGFQCVQDLGVWWESETGQPIPLGCIAVRKSLGKERITEIEQRLSESIRAAFENPDSTSGYVKQHAQELEDDVIREHIKTYVNEFTIDLGDEGRAAIQQLQQLARSAGII
;
A
#
# COMPACT_ATOMS: atom_id res chain seq x y z
N MET A 1 4.72 -17.23 3.94
CA MET A 1 5.44 -18.08 2.96
C MET A 1 5.88 -19.39 3.59
N ASP A 2 6.42 -19.37 4.82
CA ASP A 2 6.90 -20.60 5.48
C ASP A 2 5.80 -21.67 5.65
N ALA A 3 4.58 -21.27 6.03
CA ALA A 3 3.43 -22.18 6.12
C ALA A 3 3.10 -22.88 4.78
N VAL A 4 3.33 -22.21 3.65
CA VAL A 4 3.15 -22.83 2.32
C VAL A 4 4.32 -23.75 1.99
N ALA A 5 5.56 -23.36 2.32
CA ALA A 5 6.73 -24.20 2.12
C ALA A 5 6.72 -25.48 2.97
N SER A 6 6.15 -25.44 4.18
CA SER A 6 6.04 -26.59 5.08
C SER A 6 4.84 -27.49 4.76
N GLY A 7 3.95 -27.08 3.87
CA GLY A 7 2.69 -27.79 3.57
C GLY A 7 1.60 -27.62 4.64
N GLU A 8 1.75 -26.67 5.57
CA GLU A 8 0.70 -26.30 6.53
C GLU A 8 -0.47 -25.56 5.86
N ALA A 9 -0.21 -24.86 4.75
CA ALA A 9 -1.21 -24.17 3.95
C ALA A 9 -1.01 -24.42 2.45
N ASP A 10 -2.12 -24.55 1.71
CA ASP A 10 -2.08 -24.78 0.26
C ASP A 10 -1.67 -23.53 -0.54
N ALA A 11 -1.97 -22.34 0.01
CA ALA A 11 -1.66 -21.04 -0.60
C ALA A 11 -1.50 -19.96 0.46
N GLY A 12 -0.90 -18.83 0.08
CA GLY A 12 -0.71 -17.67 0.96
C GLY A 12 -1.06 -16.36 0.27
N VAL A 13 -1.80 -15.50 0.96
CA VAL A 13 -1.96 -14.09 0.57
C VAL A 13 -0.75 -13.34 1.10
N ILE A 14 0.04 -12.78 0.19
CA ILE A 14 1.24 -12.00 0.52
C ILE A 14 0.96 -10.50 0.35
N ILE A 15 1.50 -9.71 1.26
CA ILE A 15 1.48 -8.24 1.25
C ILE A 15 2.89 -7.71 1.50
N HIS A 16 3.06 -6.40 1.42
CA HIS A 16 4.34 -5.72 1.59
C HIS A 16 5.41 -6.25 0.63
N GLU A 17 6.66 -6.38 1.09
CA GLU A 17 7.82 -6.79 0.30
C GLU A 17 7.75 -8.23 -0.22
N GLY A 18 6.88 -9.08 0.35
CA GLY A 18 6.68 -10.45 -0.09
C GLY A 18 6.41 -10.57 -1.60
N ARG A 19 5.78 -9.54 -2.20
CA ARG A 19 5.49 -9.49 -3.63
C ARG A 19 6.72 -9.44 -4.54
N PHE A 20 7.86 -8.99 -4.04
CA PHE A 20 9.10 -8.87 -4.81
C PHE A 20 9.97 -10.13 -4.69
N VAL A 21 9.90 -10.83 -3.55
CA VAL A 21 10.81 -11.94 -3.22
C VAL A 21 10.20 -13.34 -3.39
N TYR A 22 8.87 -13.48 -3.57
CA TYR A 22 8.25 -14.81 -3.59
C TYR A 22 8.79 -15.73 -4.71
N LYS A 23 9.16 -15.16 -5.86
CA LYS A 23 9.70 -15.92 -7.00
C LYS A 23 11.07 -16.51 -6.68
N GLU A 24 11.94 -15.73 -6.03
CA GLU A 24 13.27 -16.15 -5.62
C GLU A 24 13.21 -17.26 -4.57
N ARG A 25 12.13 -17.26 -3.77
CA ARG A 25 11.82 -18.32 -2.81
C ARG A 25 11.13 -19.55 -3.43
N GLY A 26 11.01 -19.62 -4.76
CA GLY A 26 10.47 -20.77 -5.49
C GLY A 26 8.94 -20.84 -5.56
N PHE A 27 8.23 -19.79 -5.14
CA PHE A 27 6.76 -19.74 -5.24
C PHE A 27 6.30 -19.17 -6.58
N GLN A 28 5.06 -19.50 -6.95
CA GLN A 28 4.39 -18.96 -8.12
C GLN A 28 3.20 -18.10 -7.68
N CYS A 29 2.94 -17.02 -8.42
CA CYS A 29 1.75 -16.20 -8.20
C CYS A 29 0.54 -16.90 -8.81
N VAL A 30 -0.43 -17.26 -7.97
CA VAL A 30 -1.70 -17.85 -8.42
C VAL A 30 -2.62 -16.77 -9.00
N GLN A 31 -2.69 -15.62 -8.33
CA GLN A 31 -3.50 -14.47 -8.74
C GLN A 31 -2.90 -13.19 -8.18
N ASP A 32 -2.68 -12.19 -9.04
CA ASP A 32 -2.42 -10.82 -8.59
C ASP A 32 -3.77 -10.14 -8.30
N LEU A 33 -4.01 -9.81 -7.02
CA LEU A 33 -5.27 -9.22 -6.57
C LEU A 33 -5.42 -7.75 -7.00
N GLY A 34 -4.32 -7.04 -7.24
CA GLY A 34 -4.36 -5.68 -7.77
C GLY A 34 -4.76 -5.67 -9.25
N VAL A 35 -4.17 -6.55 -10.05
CA VAL A 35 -4.54 -6.72 -11.46
C VAL A 35 -5.97 -7.23 -11.60
N TRP A 36 -6.36 -8.22 -10.78
CA TRP A 36 -7.75 -8.69 -10.76
C TRP A 36 -8.73 -7.56 -10.45
N TRP A 37 -8.45 -6.78 -9.40
CA TRP A 37 -9.28 -5.64 -9.02
C TRP A 37 -9.43 -4.61 -10.15
N GLU A 38 -8.31 -4.23 -10.78
CA GLU A 38 -8.32 -3.30 -11.91
C GLU A 38 -9.10 -3.86 -13.10
N SER A 39 -8.98 -5.16 -13.41
CA SER A 39 -9.73 -5.78 -14.49
C SER A 39 -11.25 -5.83 -14.24
N GLU A 40 -11.67 -6.03 -12.98
CA GLU A 40 -13.08 -6.15 -12.62
C GLU A 40 -13.76 -4.79 -12.44
N THR A 41 -13.02 -3.79 -11.95
CA THR A 41 -13.58 -2.49 -11.55
C THR A 41 -13.18 -1.34 -12.46
N GLY A 42 -12.10 -1.49 -13.24
CA GLY A 42 -11.48 -0.40 -13.99
C GLY A 42 -10.87 0.68 -13.11
N GLN A 43 -10.62 0.40 -11.83
CA GLN A 43 -10.14 1.37 -10.83
C GLN A 43 -8.89 0.85 -10.11
N PRO A 44 -8.04 1.74 -9.57
CA PRO A 44 -6.93 1.34 -8.71
C PRO A 44 -7.46 0.70 -7.42
N ILE A 45 -6.70 -0.24 -6.85
CA ILE A 45 -7.07 -0.92 -5.60
C ILE A 45 -6.73 -0.03 -4.37
N PRO A 46 -7.71 0.34 -3.52
CA PRO A 46 -7.42 1.03 -2.26
C PRO A 46 -6.82 0.05 -1.23
N LEU A 47 -5.56 0.26 -0.85
CA LEU A 47 -4.84 -0.66 0.06
C LEU A 47 -4.74 -0.16 1.50
N GLY A 48 -4.45 1.13 1.68
CA GLY A 48 -4.19 1.70 3.00
C GLY A 48 -4.55 3.17 3.06
N CYS A 49 -4.81 3.67 4.26
CA CYS A 49 -5.08 5.08 4.52
C CYS A 49 -4.48 5.52 5.86
N ILE A 50 -4.23 6.82 5.99
CA ILE A 50 -3.91 7.44 7.27
C ILE A 50 -5.23 7.91 7.89
N ALA A 51 -5.57 7.34 9.05
CA ALA A 51 -6.78 7.71 9.77
C ALA A 51 -6.45 8.63 10.96
N VAL A 52 -7.18 9.75 11.06
CA VAL A 52 -7.04 10.70 12.18
C VAL A 52 -8.31 10.68 13.03
N ARG A 53 -8.15 10.61 14.35
CA ARG A 53 -9.28 10.56 15.31
C ARG A 53 -10.02 11.90 15.32
N LYS A 54 -11.33 11.87 15.03
CA LYS A 54 -12.20 13.06 14.96
C LYS A 54 -12.19 13.93 16.23
N SER A 55 -11.97 13.32 17.41
CA SER A 55 -11.96 14.02 18.70
C SER A 55 -10.79 15.00 18.87
N LEU A 56 -9.79 14.99 17.97
CA LEU A 56 -8.68 15.95 17.99
C LEU A 56 -9.09 17.37 17.57
N GLY A 57 -10.28 17.51 16.97
CA GLY A 57 -10.80 18.80 16.51
C GLY A 57 -10.27 19.19 15.14
N LYS A 58 -11.06 20.00 14.42
CA LYS A 58 -10.81 20.35 13.01
C LYS A 58 -9.44 20.99 12.79
N GLU A 59 -9.05 21.93 13.64
CA GLU A 59 -7.79 22.66 13.54
C GLU A 59 -6.58 21.72 13.59
N ARG A 60 -6.54 20.82 14.58
CA ARG A 60 -5.46 19.83 14.71
C ARG A 60 -5.44 18.85 13.54
N ILE A 61 -6.60 18.41 13.05
CA ILE A 61 -6.69 17.49 11.91
C ILE A 61 -6.12 18.16 10.65
N THR A 62 -6.46 19.42 10.39
CA THR A 62 -5.92 20.18 9.26
C THR A 62 -4.41 20.39 9.39
N GLU A 63 -3.91 20.68 10.59
CA GLU A 63 -2.46 20.78 10.83
C GLU A 63 -1.75 19.45 10.53
N ILE A 64 -2.28 18.32 10.99
CA ILE A 64 -1.72 16.98 10.71
C ILE A 64 -1.70 16.70 9.20
N GLU A 65 -2.79 16.97 8.50
CA GLU A 65 -2.90 16.78 7.05
C GLU A 65 -1.85 17.61 6.29
N GLN A 66 -1.68 18.89 6.66
CA GLN A 66 -0.66 19.76 6.07
C GLN A 66 0.76 19.22 6.31
N ARG A 67 1.08 18.84 7.55
CA ARG A 67 2.41 18.31 7.90
C ARG A 67 2.72 16.99 7.20
N LEU A 68 1.73 16.10 7.06
CA LEU A 68 1.87 14.86 6.31
C LEU A 68 2.13 15.14 4.82
N SER A 69 1.37 16.05 4.21
CA SER A 69 1.57 16.42 2.80
C SER A 69 2.96 17.03 2.56
N GLU A 70 3.41 17.95 3.44
CA GLU A 70 4.75 18.51 3.43
C GLU A 70 5.83 17.42 3.52
N SER A 71 5.67 16.47 4.45
CA SER A 71 6.62 15.37 4.64
C SER A 71 6.71 14.46 3.41
N ILE A 72 5.57 14.15 2.79
CA ILE A 72 5.53 13.30 1.59
C ILE A 72 6.21 14.04 0.44
N ARG A 73 5.85 15.30 0.19
CA ARG A 73 6.45 16.10 -0.90
C ARG A 73 7.95 16.25 -0.75
N ALA A 74 8.44 16.51 0.46
CA ALA A 74 9.88 16.57 0.72
C ALA A 74 10.60 15.25 0.39
N ALA A 75 9.99 14.10 0.69
CA ALA A 75 10.52 12.79 0.32
C ALA A 75 10.46 12.52 -1.19
N PHE A 76 9.46 13.05 -1.91
CA PHE A 76 9.41 12.98 -3.37
C PHE A 76 10.50 13.82 -4.04
N GLU A 77 10.76 15.03 -3.52
CA GLU A 77 11.79 15.94 -4.05
C GLU A 77 13.21 15.42 -3.78
N ASN A 78 13.41 14.72 -2.65
CA ASN A 78 14.69 14.12 -2.30
C ASN A 78 14.50 12.70 -1.71
N PRO A 79 14.31 11.67 -2.57
CA PRO A 79 14.05 10.30 -2.11
C PRO A 79 15.14 9.74 -1.18
N ASP A 80 16.40 10.09 -1.47
CA ASP A 80 17.56 9.61 -0.71
C ASP A 80 17.60 10.15 0.73
N SER A 81 16.89 11.25 1.03
CA SER A 81 16.81 11.83 2.38
C SER A 81 16.24 10.88 3.42
N THR A 82 15.42 9.91 3.00
CA THR A 82 14.77 8.93 3.87
C THR A 82 15.48 7.58 3.91
N SER A 83 16.45 7.34 3.02
CA SER A 83 17.07 6.04 2.77
C SER A 83 17.65 5.40 4.04
N GLY A 84 18.39 6.17 4.85
CA GLY A 84 18.98 5.67 6.09
C GLY A 84 17.94 5.20 7.11
N TYR A 85 16.83 5.93 7.22
CA TYR A 85 15.72 5.55 8.11
C TYR A 85 14.97 4.32 7.57
N VAL A 86 14.69 4.29 6.27
CA VAL A 86 14.02 3.15 5.63
C VAL A 86 14.82 1.86 5.82
N LYS A 87 16.14 1.87 5.56
CA LYS A 87 17.01 0.69 5.70
C LYS A 87 17.07 0.16 7.14
N GLN A 88 16.94 1.02 8.15
CA GLN A 88 16.91 0.61 9.55
C GLN A 88 15.62 -0.19 9.90
N HIS A 89 14.54 0.04 9.15
CA HIS A 89 13.22 -0.51 9.45
C HIS A 89 12.69 -1.49 8.39
N ALA A 90 13.39 -1.64 7.26
CA ALA A 90 13.06 -2.61 6.23
C ALA A 90 13.52 -4.03 6.64
N GLN A 91 12.70 -5.03 6.35
CA GLN A 91 13.07 -6.44 6.55
C GLN A 91 14.01 -6.95 5.45
N GLU A 92 13.83 -6.42 4.23
CA GLU A 92 14.72 -6.66 3.09
C GLU A 92 15.67 -5.47 2.93
N LEU A 93 16.96 -5.77 2.75
CA LEU A 93 18.04 -4.77 2.74
C LEU A 93 18.59 -4.50 1.35
N GLU A 94 18.19 -5.29 0.34
CA GLU A 94 18.55 -5.04 -1.04
C GLU A 94 17.95 -3.72 -1.54
N ASP A 95 18.82 -2.78 -1.87
CA ASP A 95 18.46 -1.39 -2.23
C ASP A 95 17.46 -1.32 -3.39
N ASP A 96 17.56 -2.24 -4.35
CA ASP A 96 16.66 -2.30 -5.50
C ASP A 96 15.25 -2.77 -5.09
N VAL A 97 15.14 -3.71 -4.13
CA VAL A 97 13.83 -4.15 -3.59
C VAL A 97 13.19 -3.01 -2.81
N ILE A 98 13.96 -2.28 -1.99
CA ILE A 98 13.46 -1.10 -1.27
C ILE A 98 12.94 -0.05 -2.24
N ARG A 99 13.71 0.26 -3.30
CA ARG A 99 13.33 1.26 -4.29
C ARG A 99 12.05 0.86 -5.03
N GLU A 100 11.94 -0.39 -5.49
CA GLU A 100 10.74 -0.87 -6.16
C GLU A 100 9.53 -0.94 -5.22
N HIS A 101 9.72 -1.26 -3.94
CA HIS A 101 8.68 -1.20 -2.93
C HIS A 101 8.14 0.23 -2.79
N ILE A 102 9.02 1.21 -2.57
CA ILE A 102 8.64 2.62 -2.43
C ILE A 102 7.91 3.08 -3.69
N LYS A 103 8.49 2.88 -4.87
CA LYS A 103 7.89 3.30 -6.15
C LYS A 103 6.51 2.69 -6.40
N THR A 104 6.28 1.45 -5.95
CA THR A 104 4.99 0.76 -6.13
C THR A 104 3.89 1.38 -5.26
N TYR A 105 4.22 1.76 -4.02
CA TYR A 105 3.22 2.16 -3.02
C TYR A 105 3.17 3.66 -2.71
N VAL A 106 4.22 4.40 -3.08
CA VAL A 106 4.34 5.85 -2.91
C VAL A 106 4.26 6.48 -4.30
N ASN A 107 3.10 7.02 -4.63
CA ASN A 107 2.77 7.59 -5.94
C ASN A 107 1.83 8.81 -5.79
N GLU A 108 1.27 9.30 -6.89
CA GLU A 108 0.38 10.48 -6.88
C GLU A 108 -0.80 10.34 -5.89
N PHE A 109 -1.36 9.13 -5.72
CA PHE A 109 -2.44 8.88 -4.76
C PHE A 109 -2.01 9.05 -3.30
N THR A 110 -0.70 8.96 -3.02
CA THR A 110 -0.13 9.25 -1.70
C THR A 110 -0.14 10.75 -1.40
N ILE A 111 0.02 11.60 -2.43
CA ILE A 111 -0.01 13.05 -2.29
C ILE A 111 -1.46 13.54 -2.22
N ASP A 112 -2.30 13.09 -3.16
CA ASP A 112 -3.72 13.40 -3.21
C ASP A 112 -4.48 12.28 -3.93
N LEU A 113 -5.62 11.86 -3.35
CA LEU A 113 -6.42 10.79 -3.95
C LEU A 113 -7.07 11.19 -5.29
N GLY A 114 -7.27 12.49 -5.53
CA GLY A 114 -8.08 12.98 -6.64
C GLY A 114 -9.50 12.42 -6.64
N ASP A 115 -10.20 12.60 -7.76
CA ASP A 115 -11.52 12.01 -7.96
C ASP A 115 -11.46 10.50 -8.18
N GLU A 116 -10.40 10.02 -8.86
CA GLU A 116 -10.19 8.61 -9.15
C GLU A 116 -9.99 7.77 -7.89
N GLY A 117 -9.11 8.18 -6.98
CA GLY A 117 -8.89 7.47 -5.71
C GLY A 117 -10.11 7.52 -4.80
N ARG A 118 -10.89 8.61 -4.83
CA ARG A 118 -12.17 8.68 -4.11
C ARG A 118 -13.21 7.73 -4.69
N ALA A 119 -13.31 7.64 -6.02
CA ALA A 119 -14.18 6.68 -6.69
C ALA A 119 -13.79 5.23 -6.37
N ALA A 120 -12.50 4.92 -6.35
CA ALA A 120 -11.97 3.61 -5.95
C ALA A 120 -12.38 3.20 -4.54
N ILE A 121 -12.33 4.13 -3.58
CA ILE A 121 -12.79 3.87 -2.20
C ILE A 121 -14.31 3.63 -2.15
N GLN A 122 -15.09 4.40 -2.91
CA GLN A 122 -16.55 4.22 -2.98
C GLN A 122 -16.92 2.86 -3.57
N GLN A 123 -16.23 2.44 -4.64
CA GLN A 123 -16.42 1.13 -5.26
C GLN A 123 -16.11 0.00 -4.30
N LEU A 124 -14.99 0.07 -3.57
CA LEU A 124 -14.64 -0.89 -2.51
C LEU A 124 -15.72 -0.97 -1.44
N GLN A 125 -16.22 0.18 -0.98
CA GLN A 125 -17.28 0.22 0.02
C GLN A 125 -18.59 -0.41 -0.50
N GLN A 126 -18.96 -0.14 -1.75
CA GLN A 126 -20.17 -0.69 -2.36
C GLN A 126 -20.10 -2.22 -2.50
N LEU A 127 -18.96 -2.74 -2.99
CA LEU A 127 -18.74 -4.18 -3.12
C LEU A 127 -18.75 -4.87 -1.76
N ALA A 128 -18.08 -4.30 -0.76
CA ALA A 128 -18.05 -4.84 0.60
C ALA A 128 -19.45 -4.90 1.25
N ARG A 129 -20.29 -3.87 1.06
CA ARG A 129 -21.70 -3.88 1.50
C ARG A 129 -22.52 -4.93 0.78
N SER A 130 -22.37 -5.03 -0.53
CA SER A 130 -23.12 -5.98 -1.37
C SER A 130 -22.77 -7.42 -1.01
N ALA A 131 -21.53 -7.67 -0.60
CA ALA A 131 -21.04 -8.95 -0.09
C ALA A 131 -21.40 -9.22 1.39
N GLY A 132 -22.02 -8.26 2.10
CA GLY A 132 -22.39 -8.41 3.51
C GLY A 132 -21.21 -8.38 4.50
N ILE A 133 -20.09 -7.77 4.11
CA ILE A 133 -18.90 -7.63 4.96
C ILE A 133 -19.05 -6.42 5.92
N ILE A 134 -19.74 -5.36 5.47
CA ILE A 134 -20.00 -4.10 6.21
C ILE A 134 -21.40 -3.52 5.94
#